data_AF-A0A6J6MMN0-F1
#
_entry.id   AF-A0A6J6MMN0-F1
#
_cell.length_a   1.000
_cell.length_b   1.000
_cell.length_c   1.000
_cell.angle_alpha   90.00
_cell.angle_beta   90.00
_cell.angle_gamma   90.00
#
_symmetry.space_group_name_H-M   'P 1'
#
loop_
_entity.id
_entity.type
_entity.pdbx_description
1 polymer ?
#
loop_
_entity_poly.entity_id
_entity_poly.type
_entity_poly.pdbx_seq_one_letter_code
_entity_poly.pdbx_strand_id
1 'polypeptide(L)' 'MRSYNCLKREGIHTVGELLSRSEADLMDIRNFGSKSIDEVKAKLQSMGMQLKDSPAGFDPTKHANYGSNVDDELVDEEV' A
#
# COMPACT_ATOMS: atom_id res chain seq x y z
N MET A 1 9.07 7.21 -6.61
CA MET A 1 8.39 8.49 -6.24
C MET A 1 6.93 8.52 -6.71
N ARG A 2 6.15 7.44 -6.56
CA ARG A 2 4.71 7.44 -6.90
C ARG A 2 3.85 7.50 -5.63
N SER A 3 4.19 6.73 -4.61
CA SER A 3 3.50 6.64 -3.33
C SER A 3 3.32 8.03 -2.69
N TYR A 4 4.39 8.82 -2.54
CA TYR A 4 4.32 10.19 -2.00
C TYR A 4 3.39 11.14 -2.79
N ASN A 5 3.46 11.11 -4.13
CA ASN A 5 2.63 11.99 -4.96
C ASN A 5 1.15 11.60 -4.90
N CYS A 6 0.84 10.31 -4.73
CA CYS A 6 -0.53 9.85 -4.54
C CYS A 6 -1.06 10.25 -3.16
N LEU A 7 -0.27 10.02 -2.10
CA LEU A 7 -0.61 10.42 -0.73
C LEU A 7 -0.86 11.93 -0.63
N LYS A 8 0.02 12.75 -1.24
CA LYS A 8 -0.13 14.21 -1.23
C LYS A 8 -1.41 14.68 -1.92
N ARG A 9 -1.84 14.00 -3.00
CA ARG A 9 -3.10 14.31 -3.70
C ARG A 9 -4.33 13.90 -2.89
N GLU A 10 -4.20 12.87 -2.07
CA GLU A 10 -5.23 12.42 -1.13
C GLU A 10 -5.25 13.26 0.17
N GLY A 11 -4.44 14.32 0.24
CA GLY A 11 -4.34 15.19 1.42
C GLY A 11 -3.60 14.56 2.59
N ILE A 12 -2.84 13.48 2.37
CA ILE A 12 -2.00 12.84 3.39
C ILE A 12 -0.62 13.49 3.33
N HIS A 13 -0.30 14.28 4.34
CA HIS A 13 0.94 15.07 4.45
C HIS A 13 1.82 14.61 5.61
N THR A 14 1.23 13.96 6.61
CA THR A 14 1.93 13.53 7.81
C THR A 14 1.85 12.02 8.03
N VAL A 15 2.80 11.49 8.80
CA VAL A 15 2.78 10.08 9.22
C VAL A 15 1.54 9.79 10.09
N GLY A 16 1.11 10.74 10.93
CA GLY A 16 -0.09 10.58 11.74
C GLY A 16 -1.36 10.41 10.91
N GLU A 17 -1.50 11.18 9.83
CA GLU A 17 -2.62 11.01 8.87
C GLU A 17 -2.53 9.66 8.15
N LEU A 18 -1.33 9.25 7.74
CA LEU A 18 -1.11 7.95 7.10
C LEU A 18 -1.52 6.78 8.01
N LEU A 19 -1.16 6.83 9.29
CA LEU A 19 -1.51 5.80 10.29
C LEU A 19 -3.02 5.73 10.57
N SER A 20 -3.75 6.82 10.34
CA SER A 20 -5.21 6.84 10.49
C SER A 20 -5.94 6.13 9.34
N ARG A 21 -5.24 5.86 8.23
CA ARG A 21 -5.76 5.16 7.06
C ARG A 21 -5.50 3.65 7.17
N SER A 22 -6.48 2.89 6.71
CA SER A 22 -6.34 1.45 6.54
C SER A 22 -5.66 1.12 5.22
N GLU A 23 -5.20 -0.12 5.08
CA GLU A 23 -4.69 -0.60 3.80
C GLU A 23 -5.78 -0.55 2.71
N ALA A 24 -7.03 -0.84 3.04
CA ALA A 24 -8.16 -0.71 2.12
C ALA A 24 -8.29 0.72 1.57
N ASP A 25 -8.26 1.73 2.45
CA ASP A 25 -8.35 3.14 2.06
C ASP A 25 -7.20 3.55 1.13
N LEU A 26 -5.98 3.02 1.38
CA LEU A 26 -4.83 3.30 0.53
C LEU A 26 -4.95 2.61 -0.83
N MET A 27 -5.56 1.44 -0.89
CA MET A 27 -5.73 0.67 -2.12
C MET A 27 -6.78 1.27 -3.06
N ASP A 28 -7.74 2.03 -2.53
CA ASP A 28 -8.71 2.82 -3.28
C ASP A 28 -8.07 4.05 -3.96
N ILE A 29 -6.89 4.50 -3.52
CA ILE A 29 -6.21 5.64 -4.11
C ILE A 29 -5.78 5.29 -5.54
N ARG A 30 -6.16 6.13 -6.50
CA ARG A 30 -5.81 5.93 -7.92
C ARG A 30 -4.30 5.87 -8.11
N ASN A 31 -3.84 4.82 -8.79
CA ASN A 31 -2.42 4.52 -9.04
C ASN A 31 -1.61 4.16 -7.77
N PHE A 32 -2.30 3.79 -6.69
CA PHE A 32 -1.69 3.24 -5.48
C PHE A 32 -1.83 1.72 -5.50
N GLY A 33 -0.79 1.03 -5.95
CA GLY A 33 -0.78 -0.43 -6.10
C GLY A 33 -0.16 -1.15 -4.89
N SER A 34 -0.24 -2.49 -4.89
CA SER A 34 0.33 -3.36 -3.84
C SER A 34 1.78 -3.01 -3.48
N LYS A 35 2.66 -2.86 -4.47
CA LYS A 35 4.07 -2.48 -4.26
C LYS A 35 4.24 -1.17 -3.47
N SER A 36 3.41 -0.16 -3.73
CA SER A 36 3.45 1.10 -2.99
C SER A 36 2.93 0.96 -1.56
N ILE A 37 1.95 0.09 -1.33
CA ILE A 37 1.47 -0.27 0.02
C ILE A 37 2.57 -0.99 0.79
N ASP A 38 3.24 -1.96 0.17
CA ASP A 38 4.30 -2.75 0.79
C ASP A 38 5.50 -1.87 1.18
N GLU A 39 5.92 -0.95 0.30
CA GLU A 39 6.94 0.05 0.62
C GLU A 39 6.57 0.90 1.84
N VAL A 40 5.32 1.35 1.92
CA VAL A 40 4.82 2.14 3.04
C VAL A 40 4.80 1.31 4.33
N LYS A 41 4.28 0.08 4.28
CA LYS A 41 4.24 -0.84 5.41
C LYS A 41 5.65 -1.16 5.93
N ALA A 42 6.58 -1.50 5.04
CA ALA A 42 7.97 -1.77 5.39
C ALA A 42 8.63 -0.55 6.06
N LYS A 43 8.36 0.66 5.55
CA LYS A 43 8.89 1.89 6.15
C LYS A 43 8.30 2.16 7.53
N LEU A 44 7.00 1.95 7.72
CA LEU A 44 6.34 2.09 9.02
C LEU A 44 6.87 1.05 10.02
N GLN A 45 7.04 -0.20 9.60
CA GLN A 45 7.62 -1.26 10.43
C GLN A 45 9.04 -0.91 10.89
N SER A 46 9.86 -0.30 10.02
CA SER A 46 11.21 0.17 10.41
C SER A 46 11.19 1.26 11.50
N MET A 47 10.05 1.92 11.72
CA MET A 47 9.81 2.91 12.76
C MET A 47 9.04 2.34 13.96
N GLY A 48 8.74 1.04 13.97
CA GLY A 48 7.91 0.40 15.00
C GLY A 48 6.43 0.78 14.92
N MET A 49 5.96 1.22 13.75
CA MET A 49 4.59 1.67 13.49
C MET A 49 3.90 0.76 12.48
N GLN A 50 2.58 0.83 12.42
CA GLN A 50 1.75 0.01 11.54
C GLN A 50 0.45 0.73 11.21
N LEU A 51 -0.07 0.49 10.00
CA LEU A 51 -1.32 1.08 9.52
C LEU A 51 -2.52 0.60 10.34
N LYS A 52 -3.64 1.29 10.19
CA LYS A 52 -4.91 0.87 10.78
C LYS A 52 -5.40 -0.44 10.17
N ASP A 53 -6.08 -1.25 10.97
CA ASP A 53 -6.73 -2.47 10.51
C ASP A 53 -7.74 -2.18 9.39
N SER A 54 -7.70 -3.01 8.36
CA SER A 54 -8.69 -2.98 7.28
C SER A 54 -10.05 -3.49 7.77
N PRO A 55 -11.16 -3.07 7.11
CA PRO A 55 -12.49 -3.56 7.43
C PRO A 55 -12.60 -5.09 7.39
N ALA A 56 -13.48 -5.65 8.22
CA ALA A 56 -13.71 -7.10 8.26
C ALA A 56 -14.20 -7.60 6.88
N GLY A 57 -13.52 -8.62 6.35
CA GLY A 57 -13.81 -9.18 5.02
C GLY A 57 -13.08 -8.47 3.86
N PHE A 58 -12.21 -7.50 4.15
CA PHE A 58 -11.33 -6.94 3.13
C PHE A 58 -10.30 -7.98 2.67
N ASP A 59 -10.34 -8.29 1.38
CA ASP A 59 -9.39 -9.16 0.72
C ASP A 59 -8.59 -8.34 -0.29
N PRO A 60 -7.35 -7.94 0.04
CA PRO A 60 -6.54 -7.12 -0.86
C PRO A 60 -6.30 -7.84 -2.19
N THR A 61 -6.28 -9.17 -2.23
CA THR A 61 -5.99 -9.94 -3.46
C THR A 61 -7.06 -9.78 -4.53
N LYS A 62 -8.28 -9.43 -4.13
CA LYS A 62 -9.42 -9.22 -5.03
C LYS A 62 -9.57 -7.78 -5.49
N HIS A 63 -8.76 -6.86 -4.96
CA HIS A 63 -8.86 -5.45 -5.31
C HIS A 63 -8.29 -5.19 -6.71
N ALA A 64 -8.92 -4.31 -7.48
CA ALA A 64 -8.52 -4.02 -8.87
C ALA A 64 -7.07 -3.52 -9.02
N ASN A 65 -6.50 -2.96 -7.95
CA ASN A 65 -5.13 -2.43 -7.89
C ASN A 65 -4.11 -3.43 -7.30
N TYR A 66 -4.54 -4.65 -6.95
CA TYR A 66 -3.65 -5.70 -6.47
C TYR A 66 -2.92 -6.35 -7.65
N GLY A 67 -1.59 -6.40 -7.61
CA GLY A 67 -0.79 -7.04 -8.66
C GLY A 67 -0.77 -6.29 -10.00
N SER A 68 -1.38 -5.10 -10.10
CA SER A 68 -1.45 -4.32 -11.35
C SER A 68 -0.12 -3.64 -11.75
N ASN A 69 0.97 -3.87 -11.02
CA ASN A 69 2.32 -3.59 -11.48
C ASN A 69 2.92 -4.90 -11.99
N VAL A 70 2.63 -5.24 -13.25
CA VAL A 70 3.29 -6.31 -14.01
C VAL A 70 4.71 -5.82 -14.37
N ASP A 71 5.55 -5.61 -13.35
CA ASP A 71 6.98 -5.28 -13.45
C ASP A 71 7.71 -5.84 -12.20
N ASP A 72 7.36 -7.05 -11.78
CA ASP A 72 8.27 -7.92 -11.04
C ASP A 72 8.48 -9.15 -11.94
N GLU A 73 9.59 -9.10 -12.66
CA GLU A 73 10.16 -10.26 -13.35
C GLU A 73 10.19 -11.46 -12.40
N LEU A 74 9.87 -12.60 -12.99
CA LEU A 74 10.12 -13.95 -12.49
C LEU A 74 11.45 -14.00 -11.72
N VAL A 75 11.41 -14.41 -10.46
CA VAL A 75 12.56 -15.00 -9.79
C VAL A 75 12.18 -16.41 -9.36
N ASP A 76 12.45 -17.29 -10.32
CA ASP A 76 12.75 -18.71 -10.29
C ASP A 76 11.89 -19.66 -9.42
N GLU A 77 11.20 -20.55 -10.12
CA GLU A 77 10.78 -21.86 -9.63
C GLU A 77 11.96 -22.55 -8.91
N GLU A 78 11.72 -23.06 -7.71
CA GLU A 78 12.56 -24.13 -7.16
C GLU A 78 12.45 -25.36 -8.08
N VAL A 79 13.52 -25.65 -8.82
CA VAL A 79 14.02 -27.01 -9.11
C VAL A 79 15.53 -27.03 -9.07
#